data_AF-A0A3S4LSE7-F1
#
_entry.id   AF-A0A3S4LSE7-F1
#
_cell.length_a   1.000
_cell.length_b   1.000
_cell.length_c   1.000
_cell.angle_alpha   90.00
_cell.angle_beta   90.00
_cell.angle_gamma   90.00
#
_symmetry.space_group_name_H-M   'P 1'
#
loop_
_entity.id
_entity.type
_entity.pdbx_description
1 polymer ?
#
loop_
_entity_poly.entity_id
_entity_poly.type
_entity_poly.pdbx_seq_one_letter_code
_entity_poly.pdbx_strand_id
1 'polypeptide(L)'
;MARQLAHYLTAGFSFRLGRKYSLMAGAILFVLGSLGSAFASSVEVLIGARVILGVAVGIASYTAPLYLSEMASENVRGKMISMYQLMVTLGIVLAFLSDTAFSYSGNWRAMLGVLALPAVLLIILVVFLPNSPRWLAQKGRHIEAEEVLRMLRDTSEKARDELNEIRESLKLKQGGWALFKS
;
A
#
# COMPACT_ATOMS: atom_id res chain seq x y z
N MET A 1 -21.22 -11.77 9.31
CA MET A 1 -21.80 -10.51 8.75
C MET A 1 -20.83 -9.32 8.79
N ALA A 2 -20.25 -8.95 9.95
CA ALA A 2 -19.30 -7.82 10.04
C ALA A 2 -17.99 -7.99 9.23
N ARG A 3 -17.42 -9.20 9.16
CA ARG A 3 -16.23 -9.50 8.32
C ARG A 3 -16.49 -9.34 6.81
N GLN A 4 -17.70 -9.64 6.33
CA GLN A 4 -18.06 -9.49 4.92
C GLN A 4 -18.22 -8.00 4.55
N LEU A 5 -18.86 -7.20 5.40
CA LEU A 5 -19.00 -5.75 5.18
C LEU A 5 -17.65 -5.02 5.17
N ALA A 6 -16.74 -5.37 6.09
CA ALA A 6 -15.37 -4.86 6.08
C ALA A 6 -14.63 -5.26 4.79
N HIS A 7 -14.86 -6.47 4.29
CA HIS A 7 -14.27 -6.93 3.03
C HIS A 7 -14.83 -6.19 1.81
N TYR A 8 -16.13 -5.87 1.78
CA TYR A 8 -16.74 -5.09 0.69
C TYR A 8 -16.27 -3.63 0.66
N LEU A 9 -16.13 -2.99 1.81
CA LEU A 9 -15.64 -1.61 1.89
C LEU A 9 -14.15 -1.52 1.51
N THR A 10 -13.32 -2.44 2.00
CA THR A 10 -11.89 -2.50 1.64
C THR A 10 -11.67 -2.95 0.20
N ALA A 11 -12.43 -3.94 -0.30
CA ALA A 11 -12.35 -4.39 -1.68
C ALA A 11 -12.85 -3.33 -2.66
N GLY A 12 -13.96 -2.62 -2.36
CA GLY A 12 -14.52 -1.58 -3.23
C GLY A 12 -13.61 -0.37 -3.40
N PHE A 13 -12.96 0.08 -2.31
CA PHE A 13 -11.98 1.18 -2.38
C PHE A 13 -10.69 0.77 -3.09
N SER A 14 -10.18 -0.44 -2.82
CA SER A 14 -8.94 -0.95 -3.42
C SER A 14 -9.09 -1.27 -4.92
N PHE A 15 -10.28 -1.67 -5.37
CA PHE A 15 -10.54 -1.97 -6.79
C PHE A 15 -10.63 -0.71 -7.66
N ARG A 16 -11.13 0.42 -7.12
CA ARG A 16 -11.35 1.64 -7.90
C ARG A 16 -10.14 2.57 -7.93
N LEU A 17 -9.46 2.78 -6.79
CA LEU A 17 -8.33 3.70 -6.70
C LEU A 17 -7.05 3.10 -7.31
N GLY A 18 -6.80 1.80 -7.22
CA GLY A 18 -5.54 1.21 -7.65
C GLY A 18 -4.44 1.31 -6.59
N ARG A 19 -3.45 0.40 -6.68
CA ARG A 19 -2.52 0.10 -5.58
C ARG A 19 -1.64 1.31 -5.23
N LYS A 20 -1.12 2.02 -6.23
CA LYS A 20 -0.35 3.26 -6.06
C LYS A 20 -1.13 4.30 -5.26
N TYR A 21 -2.39 4.56 -5.65
CA TYR A 21 -3.22 5.56 -5.01
C TYR A 21 -3.67 5.15 -3.61
N SER A 22 -3.90 3.85 -3.37
CA SER A 22 -4.15 3.33 -2.02
C SER A 22 -2.94 3.51 -1.09
N LEU A 23 -1.71 3.26 -1.58
CA LEU A 23 -0.48 3.56 -0.83
C LEU A 23 -0.36 5.05 -0.52
N MET A 24 -0.62 5.91 -1.51
CA MET A 24 -0.57 7.36 -1.33
C MET A 24 -1.60 7.85 -0.31
N ALA A 25 -2.83 7.36 -0.38
CA ALA A 25 -3.88 7.67 0.59
C ALA A 25 -3.50 7.20 2.01
N GLY A 26 -2.97 5.98 2.14
CA GLY A 26 -2.46 5.47 3.42
C GLY A 26 -1.35 6.35 3.99
N ALA A 27 -0.39 6.76 3.17
CA ALA A 27 0.71 7.62 3.60
C ALA A 27 0.24 9.03 4.02
N ILE A 28 -0.70 9.63 3.28
CA ILE A 28 -1.32 10.92 3.65
C ILE A 28 -2.05 10.81 5.00
N LEU A 29 -2.87 9.77 5.18
CA LEU A 29 -3.55 9.53 6.45
C LEU A 29 -2.56 9.30 7.60
N PHE A 30 -1.44 8.63 7.33
CA PHE A 30 -0.39 8.42 8.33
C PHE A 30 0.23 9.75 8.78
N VAL A 31 0.56 10.65 7.85
CA VAL A 31 1.07 11.99 8.16
C VAL A 31 0.04 12.77 8.98
N LEU A 32 -1.22 12.79 8.57
CA LEU A 32 -2.29 13.48 9.30
C LEU A 32 -2.48 12.94 10.71
N GLY A 33 -2.47 11.62 10.88
CA GLY A 33 -2.59 10.98 12.19
C GLY A 33 -1.37 11.17 13.09
N SER A 34 -0.16 11.19 12.52
CA SER A 34 1.09 11.45 13.25
C SER A 34 1.16 12.91 13.72
N LEU A 35 0.90 13.88 12.83
CA LEU A 35 0.84 15.30 13.19
C LEU A 35 -0.31 15.59 14.16
N GLY A 36 -1.48 14.99 13.93
CA GLY A 36 -2.63 15.10 14.84
C GLY A 36 -2.31 14.55 16.24
N SER A 37 -1.51 13.48 16.33
CA SER A 37 -1.04 12.96 17.61
C SER A 37 -0.01 13.88 18.28
N ALA A 38 0.89 14.48 17.50
CA ALA A 38 1.91 15.39 18.00
C ALA A 38 1.31 16.72 18.52
N PHE A 39 0.27 17.23 17.86
CA PHE A 39 -0.41 18.48 18.25
C PHE A 39 -1.68 18.26 19.08
N ALA A 40 -1.96 17.04 19.53
CA ALA A 40 -3.17 16.72 20.27
C ALA A 40 -3.28 17.57 21.54
N SER A 41 -4.34 18.38 21.69
CA SER A 41 -4.59 19.21 22.87
C SER A 41 -5.41 18.51 23.96
N SER A 42 -6.10 17.42 23.59
CA SER A 42 -6.90 16.59 24.49
C SER A 42 -6.72 15.09 24.20
N VAL A 43 -7.12 14.25 25.15
CA VAL A 43 -7.09 12.78 24.99
C VAL A 43 -8.01 12.33 23.86
N GLU A 44 -9.15 12.99 23.66
CA GLU A 44 -10.10 12.69 22.58
C GLU A 44 -9.48 12.90 21.20
N VAL A 45 -8.75 14.01 21.01
CA VAL A 45 -8.00 14.29 19.78
C VAL A 45 -6.93 13.23 19.55
N LEU A 46 -6.22 12.84 20.61
CA LEU A 46 -5.21 11.78 20.52
C LEU A 46 -5.83 10.44 20.11
N ILE A 47 -6.96 10.05 20.70
CA ILE A 47 -7.68 8.82 20.34
C ILE A 47 -8.11 8.87 18.87
N GLY A 48 -8.70 9.98 18.42
CA GLY A 48 -9.08 10.17 17.02
C GLY A 48 -7.89 10.04 16.06
N ALA A 49 -6.76 10.66 16.41
CA ALA A 49 -5.53 10.55 15.63
C ALA A 49 -4.99 9.10 15.58
N ARG A 50 -5.11 8.34 16.68
CA ARG A 50 -4.73 6.91 16.71
C ARG A 50 -5.62 6.04 15.84
N VAL A 51 -6.92 6.33 15.77
CA VAL A 51 -7.84 5.63 14.86
C VAL A 51 -7.42 5.88 13.41
N ILE A 52 -7.11 7.13 13.05
CA ILE A 52 -6.63 7.49 11.71
C ILE A 52 -5.32 6.75 11.37
N LEU A 53 -4.36 6.73 12.29
CA LEU A 53 -3.11 5.97 12.13
C LEU A 53 -3.38 4.48 11.93
N GLY A 54 -4.30 3.89 12.69
CA GLY A 54 -4.68 2.48 12.55
C GLY A 54 -5.22 2.17 11.14
N VAL A 55 -6.09 3.03 10.62
CA VAL A 55 -6.61 2.92 9.24
C VAL A 55 -5.48 3.05 8.22
N ALA A 56 -4.59 4.03 8.38
CA ALA A 56 -3.45 4.24 7.51
C ALA A 56 -2.54 3.00 7.42
N VAL A 57 -2.18 2.44 8.57
CA VAL A 57 -1.37 1.20 8.66
C VAL A 57 -2.10 0.01 8.07
N GLY A 58 -3.41 -0.12 8.29
CA GLY A 58 -4.23 -1.19 7.70
C GLY A 58 -4.27 -1.15 6.18
N ILE A 59 -4.35 0.04 5.58
CA ILE A 59 -4.28 0.22 4.13
C ILE A 59 -2.88 -0.17 3.62
N ALA A 60 -1.83 0.35 4.25
CA ALA A 60 -0.46 0.11 3.83
C ALA A 60 -0.05 -1.36 3.94
N SER A 61 -0.41 -2.04 5.03
CA SER A 61 -0.02 -3.43 5.32
C SER A 61 -0.59 -4.44 4.32
N TYR A 62 -1.76 -4.15 3.75
CA TYR A 62 -2.33 -4.95 2.67
C TYR A 62 -1.82 -4.52 1.30
N THR A 63 -1.79 -3.21 1.03
CA THR A 63 -1.54 -2.67 -0.31
C THR A 63 -0.07 -2.80 -0.72
N ALA A 64 0.87 -2.59 0.20
CA ALA A 64 2.30 -2.64 -0.10
C ALA A 64 2.77 -4.02 -0.58
N PRO A 65 2.54 -5.14 0.15
CA PRO A 65 2.94 -6.45 -0.33
C PRO A 65 2.18 -6.86 -1.59
N LEU A 66 0.91 -6.46 -1.75
CA LEU A 66 0.15 -6.70 -2.98
C LEU A 66 0.79 -5.99 -4.17
N TYR A 67 1.10 -4.69 -4.05
CA TYR A 67 1.78 -3.92 -5.09
C TYR A 67 3.11 -4.58 -5.46
N LEU A 68 3.93 -4.93 -4.46
CA LEU A 68 5.20 -5.62 -4.67
C LEU A 68 5.01 -6.96 -5.39
N SER A 69 3.99 -7.74 -5.04
CA SER A 69 3.72 -9.03 -5.69
C SER A 69 3.32 -8.91 -7.16
N GLU A 70 2.62 -7.82 -7.52
CA GLU A 70 2.20 -7.53 -8.89
C GLU A 70 3.32 -6.94 -9.75
N MET A 71 4.32 -6.32 -9.12
CA MET A 71 5.48 -5.73 -9.80
C MET A 71 6.63 -6.75 -9.93
N ALA A 72 6.82 -7.60 -8.93
CA ALA A 72 7.89 -8.58 -8.91
C ALA A 72 7.76 -9.61 -10.03
N SER A 73 8.89 -9.97 -10.64
CA SER A 73 8.98 -11.19 -11.45
C SER A 73 8.89 -12.42 -10.54
N GLU A 74 8.48 -13.55 -11.12
CA GLU A 74 8.22 -14.79 -10.36
C GLU A 74 9.40 -15.22 -9.49
N ASN A 75 10.61 -15.10 -10.03
CA ASN A 75 11.86 -15.54 -9.38
C ASN A 75 12.25 -14.67 -8.18
N VAL A 76 11.84 -13.40 -8.13
CA VAL A 76 12.25 -12.45 -7.06
C VAL A 76 11.12 -12.05 -6.14
N ARG A 77 9.88 -12.49 -6.41
CA ARG A 77 8.69 -12.15 -5.61
C ARG A 77 8.87 -12.47 -4.13
N GLY A 78 9.37 -13.66 -3.81
CA GLY A 78 9.65 -14.06 -2.44
C GLY A 78 10.68 -13.15 -1.76
N LYS A 79 11.77 -12.82 -2.46
CA LYS A 79 12.81 -11.91 -1.96
C LYS A 79 12.26 -10.50 -1.69
N MET A 80 11.43 -9.96 -2.59
CA MET A 80 10.83 -8.63 -2.40
C MET A 80 9.89 -8.58 -1.20
N ILE A 81 9.06 -9.62 -1.00
CA ILE A 81 8.17 -9.70 0.15
C ILE A 81 8.97 -9.83 1.46
N SER A 82 10.01 -10.66 1.50
CA SER A 82 10.89 -10.76 2.67
C SER A 82 11.63 -9.45 2.96
N MET A 83 12.09 -8.74 1.93
CA MET A 83 12.72 -7.42 2.08
C MET A 83 11.73 -6.40 2.66
N TYR A 84 10.47 -6.41 2.21
CA TYR A 84 9.42 -5.57 2.79
C TYR A 84 9.25 -5.86 4.29
N GLN A 85 9.18 -7.12 4.68
CA GLN A 85 9.08 -7.48 6.10
C GLN A 85 10.30 -7.03 6.90
N LEU A 86 11.51 -7.16 6.34
CA LEU A 86 12.74 -6.65 6.97
C LEU A 86 12.69 -5.13 7.18
N MET A 87 12.20 -4.38 6.19
CA MET A 87 12.04 -2.92 6.29
C MET A 87 11.01 -2.53 7.36
N VAL A 88 9.92 -3.29 7.50
CA VAL A 88 8.94 -3.09 8.60
C VAL A 88 9.61 -3.28 9.96
N THR A 89 10.38 -4.36 10.13
CA THR A 89 11.12 -4.61 11.37
C THR A 89 12.13 -3.51 11.65
N LEU A 90 12.87 -3.05 10.65
CA LEU A 90 13.82 -1.95 10.78
C LEU A 90 13.11 -0.64 11.19
N GLY A 91 11.95 -0.35 10.61
CA GLY A 91 11.12 0.79 11.00
C GLY A 91 10.70 0.76 12.46
N ILE A 92 10.35 -0.43 12.99
CA ILE A 92 10.02 -0.62 14.41
C ILE A 92 11.25 -0.35 15.30
N VAL A 93 12.43 -0.84 14.91
CA VAL A 93 13.68 -0.57 15.64
C VAL A 93 13.99 0.94 15.65
N LEU A 94 13.87 1.61 14.50
CA LEU A 94 14.09 3.06 14.41
C LEU A 94 13.09 3.84 15.27
N ALA A 95 11.82 3.40 15.34
CA ALA A 95 10.83 4.00 16.22
C ALA A 95 11.26 3.89 17.69
N PHE A 96 11.68 2.71 18.15
CA PHE A 96 12.19 2.54 19.53
C PHE A 96 13.43 3.37 19.83
N LEU A 97 14.35 3.49 18.87
CA LEU A 97 15.53 4.36 19.03
C LEU A 97 15.12 5.83 19.16
N SER A 98 14.16 6.29 18.36
CA SER A 98 13.63 7.65 18.47
C SER A 98 12.92 7.89 19.80
N ASP A 99 12.11 6.94 20.27
CA ASP A 99 11.44 7.01 21.58
C ASP A 99 12.46 7.09 22.71
N THR A 100 13.53 6.28 22.64
CA THR A 100 14.62 6.30 23.62
C THR A 100 15.33 7.65 23.64
N ALA A 101 15.62 8.22 22.46
CA ALA A 101 16.27 9.52 22.35
C ALA A 101 15.43 10.65 22.97
N PHE A 102 14.11 10.65 22.75
CA PHE A 102 13.21 11.66 23.31
C PHE A 102 12.78 11.38 24.76
N SER A 103 13.01 10.17 25.28
CA SER A 103 12.58 9.74 26.62
C SER A 103 13.12 10.66 27.73
N TYR A 104 14.39 11.06 27.62
CA TYR A 104 15.03 11.97 28.59
C TYR A 104 14.35 13.35 28.68
N SER A 105 13.70 13.81 27.61
CA SER A 105 12.97 15.08 27.57
C SER A 105 11.50 14.96 27.99
N GLY A 106 10.96 13.73 28.10
CA GLY A 106 9.54 13.48 28.29
C GLY A 106 8.63 13.95 27.13
N ASN A 107 9.22 14.34 26.00
CA ASN A 107 8.49 14.91 24.87
C ASN A 107 7.85 13.83 23.98
N TRP A 108 6.80 13.20 24.51
CA TRP A 108 6.03 12.18 23.80
C TRP A 108 5.37 12.70 22.52
N ARG A 109 5.17 14.01 22.38
CA ARG A 109 4.67 14.63 21.15
C ARG A 109 5.69 14.52 20.01
N ALA A 110 6.97 14.78 20.31
CA ALA A 110 8.05 14.61 19.36
C ALA A 110 8.23 13.13 18.96
N MET A 111 8.09 12.20 19.91
CA MET A 111 8.09 10.76 19.65
C MET A 111 7.06 10.34 18.60
N LEU A 112 5.84 10.85 18.70
CA LEU A 112 4.78 10.52 17.74
C LEU A 112 4.90 11.32 16.42
N GLY A 113 5.41 12.54 16.49
CA GLY A 113 5.56 13.44 15.34
C GLY A 113 6.70 13.06 14.40
N VAL A 114 7.80 12.47 14.91
CA VAL A 114 8.96 12.09 14.08
C VAL A 114 8.59 11.05 13.01
N LEU A 115 7.55 10.25 13.27
CA LEU A 115 7.02 9.25 12.33
C LEU A 115 6.39 9.88 11.07
N ALA A 116 6.05 11.18 11.09
CA ALA A 116 5.60 11.88 9.90
C ALA A 116 6.71 11.98 8.84
N LEU A 117 7.99 12.04 9.24
CA LEU A 117 9.13 12.16 8.32
C LEU A 117 9.23 11.01 7.31
N PRO A 118 9.32 9.73 7.73
CA PRO A 118 9.35 8.61 6.77
C PRO A 118 8.05 8.50 5.95
N ALA A 119 6.91 8.93 6.49
CA ALA A 119 5.64 8.92 5.74
C ALA A 119 5.61 9.99 4.64
N VAL A 120 6.14 11.19 4.89
CA VAL A 120 6.32 12.22 3.84
C VAL A 120 7.30 11.74 2.77
N LEU A 121 8.41 11.12 3.17
CA LEU A 121 9.34 10.50 2.22
C LEU A 121 8.64 9.45 1.35
N LEU A 122 7.81 8.60 1.95
CA LEU A 122 7.02 7.61 1.22
C LEU A 122 6.06 8.27 0.22
N ILE A 123 5.38 9.37 0.57
CA ILE A 123 4.52 10.11 -0.37
C ILE A 123 5.32 10.55 -1.60
N ILE A 124 6.49 11.15 -1.37
CA ILE A 124 7.37 11.63 -2.45
C ILE A 124 7.78 10.46 -3.35
N LEU A 125 8.23 9.34 -2.76
CA LEU A 125 8.64 8.16 -3.53
C LEU A 125 7.47 7.53 -4.33
N VAL A 126 6.28 7.47 -3.73
CA VAL A 126 5.09 6.89 -4.37
C VAL A 126 4.66 7.69 -5.59
N VAL A 127 4.87 9.01 -5.63
CA VAL A 127 4.55 9.83 -6.81
C VAL A 127 5.30 9.34 -8.06
N PHE A 128 6.55 8.91 -7.91
CA PHE A 128 7.39 8.41 -9.01
C PHE A 128 7.15 6.94 -9.36
N LEU A 129 6.41 6.18 -8.54
CA LEU A 129 6.13 4.78 -8.84
C LEU A 129 5.16 4.63 -10.02
N PRO A 130 5.37 3.65 -10.92
CA PRO A 130 4.40 3.32 -11.96
C PRO A 130 3.15 2.68 -11.35
N ASN A 131 2.03 2.73 -12.08
CA ASN A 131 0.84 1.98 -11.70
C ASN A 131 1.06 0.48 -11.92
N SER A 132 0.40 -0.36 -11.10
CA SER A 132 0.47 -1.81 -11.28
C SER A 132 -0.03 -2.22 -12.67
N PRO A 133 0.70 -3.11 -13.38
CA PRO A 133 0.31 -3.56 -14.72
C PRO A 133 -1.04 -4.27 -14.72
N ARG A 134 -1.37 -5.02 -13.65
CA ARG A 134 -2.69 -5.64 -13.47
C ARG A 134 -3.80 -4.60 -13.35
N TRP A 135 -3.56 -3.51 -12.61
CA TRP A 135 -4.55 -2.44 -12.47
C TRP A 135 -4.73 -1.66 -13.79
N LEU A 136 -3.64 -1.38 -14.51
CA LEU A 136 -3.69 -0.74 -15.83
C LEU A 136 -4.48 -1.60 -16.82
N ALA A 137 -4.20 -2.91 -16.89
CA ALA A 137 -4.93 -3.85 -17.74
C ALA A 137 -6.41 -3.94 -17.38
N GLN A 138 -6.75 -3.91 -16.08
CA GLN A 138 -8.14 -3.88 -15.60
C GLN A 138 -8.89 -2.61 -16.01
N LYS A 139 -8.19 -1.49 -16.15
CA LYS A 139 -8.76 -0.21 -16.62
C LYS A 139 -8.78 -0.10 -18.16
N GLY A 140 -8.41 -1.15 -18.89
CA GLY A 140 -8.29 -1.13 -20.36
C GLY A 140 -7.06 -0.38 -20.89
N ARG A 141 -6.17 0.10 -20.02
CA ARG A 141 -4.95 0.84 -20.38
C ARG A 141 -3.82 -0.13 -20.71
N HIS A 142 -4.01 -0.88 -21.78
CA HIS A 142 -3.15 -2.00 -22.13
C HIS A 142 -1.75 -1.61 -22.61
N ILE A 143 -1.62 -0.50 -23.34
CA ILE A 143 -0.32 -0.02 -23.85
C ILE A 143 0.60 0.31 -22.69
N GLU A 144 0.09 1.05 -21.70
CA GLU A 144 0.85 1.39 -20.49
C GLU A 144 1.13 0.16 -19.61
N ALA A 145 0.20 -0.79 -19.54
CA ALA A 145 0.43 -2.04 -18.83
C ALA A 145 1.61 -2.82 -19.46
N GLU A 146 1.70 -2.85 -20.78
CA GLU A 146 2.82 -3.48 -21.50
C GLU A 146 4.13 -2.73 -21.27
N GLU A 147 4.12 -1.40 -21.29
CA GLU A 147 5.30 -0.57 -21.02
C GLU A 147 5.87 -0.84 -19.62
N VAL A 148 5.01 -0.86 -18.60
CA VAL A 148 5.43 -1.20 -17.24
C VAL A 148 5.96 -2.63 -17.17
N LEU A 149 5.32 -3.61 -17.82
CA LEU A 149 5.81 -4.99 -17.85
C LEU A 149 7.16 -5.11 -18.56
N ARG A 150 7.40 -4.36 -19.64
CA ARG A 150 8.69 -4.32 -20.34
C ARG A 150 9.80 -3.76 -19.47
N MET A 151 9.50 -2.84 -18.55
CA MET A 151 10.48 -2.36 -17.57
C MET A 151 10.79 -3.41 -16.49
N LEU A 152 9.87 -4.33 -16.22
CA LEU A 152 9.96 -5.28 -15.10
C LEU A 152 10.40 -6.69 -15.53
N ARG A 153 10.47 -6.98 -16.83
CA ARG A 153 10.78 -8.31 -17.39
C ARG A 153 12.00 -8.25 -18.27
N ASP A 154 12.74 -9.36 -18.30
CA ASP A 154 14.00 -9.47 -19.03
C ASP A 154 13.80 -9.36 -20.56
N THR A 155 12.64 -9.79 -21.07
CA THR A 155 12.35 -9.80 -22.51
C THR A 155 10.96 -9.23 -22.81
N SER A 156 10.83 -8.61 -23.98
CA SER A 156 9.54 -8.07 -24.47
C SER A 156 8.50 -9.16 -24.74
N GLU A 157 8.93 -10.37 -25.06
CA GLU A 157 8.05 -11.54 -25.25
C GLU A 157 7.38 -11.93 -23.93
N LYS A 158 8.17 -12.15 -22.86
CA LYS A 158 7.64 -12.44 -21.51
C LYS A 158 6.69 -11.36 -21.01
N ALA A 159 7.00 -10.08 -21.26
CA ALA A 159 6.13 -8.98 -20.90
C ALA A 159 4.76 -9.06 -21.62
N ARG A 160 4.74 -9.50 -22.88
CA ARG A 160 3.52 -9.60 -23.69
C ARG A 160 2.71 -10.83 -23.32
N ASP A 161 3.36 -11.94 -23.04
CA ASP A 161 2.72 -13.17 -22.57
C ASP A 161 2.04 -12.95 -21.22
N GLU A 162 2.74 -12.34 -20.25
CA GLU A 162 2.13 -12.02 -18.96
C GLU A 162 0.97 -11.03 -19.09
N LEU A 163 1.04 -10.06 -20.00
CA LEU A 163 -0.08 -9.16 -20.26
C LEU A 163 -1.31 -9.92 -20.78
N ASN A 164 -1.10 -10.91 -21.65
CA ASN A 164 -2.17 -11.75 -22.19
C ASN A 164 -2.79 -12.63 -21.10
N GLU A 165 -1.97 -13.25 -20.25
CA GLU A 165 -2.44 -14.02 -19.08
C GLU A 165 -3.26 -13.15 -18.11
N ILE A 166 -2.79 -11.93 -17.83
CA ILE A 166 -3.52 -10.98 -17.00
C ILE A 166 -4.88 -10.69 -17.63
N ARG A 167 -4.95 -10.43 -18.94
CA ARG A 167 -6.22 -10.16 -19.65
C ARG A 167 -7.17 -11.36 -19.59
N GLU A 168 -6.66 -12.56 -19.81
CA GLU A 168 -7.46 -13.78 -19.74
C GLU A 168 -8.02 -14.00 -18.33
N SER A 169 -7.18 -13.84 -17.30
CA SER A 169 -7.61 -13.93 -15.91
C SER A 169 -8.69 -12.91 -15.54
N LEU A 170 -8.65 -11.71 -16.14
CA LEU A 170 -9.66 -10.67 -15.93
C LEU A 170 -10.99 -10.99 -16.62
N LYS A 171 -10.97 -11.63 -17.80
CA LYS A 171 -12.19 -12.11 -18.48
C LYS A 171 -12.88 -13.21 -17.68
N LEU A 172 -12.13 -14.19 -17.16
CA LEU A 172 -12.66 -15.27 -16.33
C LEU A 172 -13.32 -14.75 -15.04
N LYS A 173 -12.71 -13.73 -14.41
CA LYS A 173 -13.24 -13.13 -13.18
C LYS A 173 -14.56 -12.37 -13.38
N GLN A 174 -14.83 -11.88 -14.59
CA GLN A 174 -16.14 -11.29 -14.95
C GLN A 174 -17.22 -12.36 -15.18
N GLY A 175 -16.86 -13.56 -15.64
CA GLY A 175 -17.78 -14.67 -15.85
C GLY A 175 -18.26 -15.38 -14.56
N GLY A 176 -17.47 -15.33 -13.49
CA GLY A 176 -17.79 -16.01 -12.23
C GLY A 176 -19.09 -15.56 -11.54
N TRP A 177 -19.51 -14.30 -11.73
CA TRP A 177 -20.80 -13.80 -11.22
C TRP A 177 -22.00 -14.25 -12.08
N ALA A 178 -21.78 -14.63 -13.34
CA ALA A 178 -22.82 -15.16 -14.21
C ALA A 178 -23.17 -16.62 -13.86
N LEU A 179 -22.21 -17.39 -13.33
CA LEU A 179 -22.40 -18.79 -12.93
C LEU A 179 -23.30 -18.97 -11.69
N PHE A 180 -23.40 -17.96 -10.81
CA PHE A 180 -24.31 -18.00 -9.65
C PHE A 180 -25.71 -17.44 -9.96
N LYS A 181 -25.96 -17.06 -11.22
CA LYS A 181 -27.22 -16.46 -11.67
C LYS A 181 -28.04 -17.37 -12.58
N SER A 182 -27.61 -18.63 -12.78
CA SER A 182 -28.35 -19.69 -13.48
C SER A 182 -28.96 -20.68 -12.50
#